data_AF-A0A2E9A0C4-F1
#
_entry.id   AF-A0A2E9A0C4-F1
#
_cell.length_a   1.000
_cell.length_b   1.000
_cell.length_c   1.000
_cell.angle_alpha   90.00
_cell.angle_beta   90.00
_cell.angle_gamma   90.00
#
_symmetry.space_group_name_H-M   'P 1'
#
loop_
_entity.id
_entity.type
_entity.pdbx_description
1 polymer ?
#
loop_
_entity_poly.entity_id
_entity_poly.type
_entity_poly.pdbx_seq_one_letter_code
_entity_poly.pdbx_strand_id
1 'polypeptide(L)' 'MRVSNIKIIDDDQDYVECVGDELSGAHPKIFLNLKDADGQIECYYCGKSFIHKSKFKRKKNV' A
#
# COMPACT_ATOMS: atom_id res chain seq x y z
N MET A 1 -0.24 13.13 -15.34
CA MET A 1 -0.50 13.54 -13.94
C MET A 1 -0.15 12.36 -13.05
N ARG A 2 0.84 12.49 -12.16
CA ARG A 2 1.33 11.39 -11.30
C ARG A 2 0.38 11.24 -10.12
N VAL A 3 -0.70 10.47 -10.28
CA VAL A 3 -1.53 10.10 -9.15
C VAL A 3 -0.77 9.00 -8.41
N SER A 4 -0.01 9.38 -7.37
CA SER A 4 0.64 8.42 -6.49
C SER A 4 -0.44 7.67 -5.73
N ASN A 5 -0.77 6.46 -6.18
CA ASN A 5 -1.77 5.59 -5.57
C ASN A 5 -1.21 4.92 -4.31
N ILE A 6 -0.74 5.73 -3.36
CA ILE A 6 -0.03 5.28 -2.16
C ILE A 6 -0.94 5.41 -0.95
N LYS A 7 -1.16 4.32 -0.23
CA LYS A 7 -1.86 4.27 1.05
C LYS A 7 -0.87 4.04 2.18
N ILE A 8 -0.79 5.01 3.07
CA ILE A 8 0.08 4.92 4.25
C ILE A 8 -0.68 4.15 5.34
N ILE A 9 -0.07 3.11 5.89
CA ILE A 9 -0.66 2.25 6.93
C ILE A 9 0.17 2.29 8.21
N ASP A 10 -0.41 1.83 9.32
CA ASP A 10 0.32 1.75 10.59
C ASP A 10 1.41 0.67 10.57
N ASP A 11 2.43 0.84 11.41
CA ASP A 11 3.58 -0.09 11.48
C ASP A 11 3.18 -1.43 12.14
N ASP A 12 2.14 -1.39 12.98
CA ASP A 12 1.54 -2.56 13.65
C ASP A 12 0.76 -3.47 12.68
N GLN A 13 0.49 -3.02 11.45
CA GLN A 13 -0.26 -3.81 10.47
C GLN A 13 0.67 -4.72 9.65
N ASP A 14 0.63 -6.01 9.96
CA ASP A 14 1.33 -7.06 9.19
C ASP A 14 0.66 -7.34 7.83
N TYR A 15 -0.65 -7.12 7.71
CA TYR A 15 -1.43 -7.38 6.50
C TYR A 15 -2.36 -6.22 6.17
N VAL A 16 -2.63 -6.03 4.87
CA VAL A 16 -3.62 -5.07 4.38
C VAL A 16 -4.63 -5.73 3.48
N GLU A 17 -5.85 -5.24 3.59
CA GLU A 17 -6.97 -5.65 2.77
C GLU A 17 -7.13 -4.64 1.62
N CYS A 18 -7.12 -5.14 0.39
CA CYS A 18 -7.38 -4.33 -0.79
C CYS A 18 -8.56 -4.92 -1.58
N VAL A 19 -9.56 -4.08 -1.85
CA VAL A 19 -10.75 -4.42 -2.67
C VAL A 19 -10.79 -3.63 -3.98
N GLY A 20 -9.72 -2.90 -4.28
CA GLY A 20 -9.71 -1.90 -5.33
C GLY A 20 -10.55 -0.67 -4.98
N ASP A 21 -10.73 0.19 -5.96
CA ASP A 21 -11.51 1.42 -5.86
C ASP A 21 -11.98 1.86 -7.25
N GLU A 22 -12.94 2.78 -7.29
CA GLU A 22 -13.53 3.27 -8.55
C GLU A 22 -12.49 3.94 -9.48
N LEU A 23 -11.37 4.44 -8.94
CA LEU A 23 -10.31 5.09 -9.71
C LEU A 23 -9.29 4.09 -10.27
N SER A 24 -9.00 3.03 -9.52
CA SER A 24 -7.90 2.09 -9.79
C SER A 24 -8.39 0.74 -10.34
N GLY A 25 -9.71 0.54 -10.40
CA GLY A 25 -10.36 -0.71 -10.77
C GLY A 25 -10.78 -1.51 -9.54
N ALA A 26 -12.06 -1.90 -9.51
CA ALA A 26 -12.60 -2.80 -8.49
C ALA A 26 -12.10 -4.22 -8.73
N HIS A 27 -11.66 -4.90 -7.66
CA HIS A 27 -11.22 -6.29 -7.74
C HIS A 27 -11.67 -7.06 -6.49
N PRO A 28 -11.65 -8.41 -6.51
CA PRO A 28 -11.97 -9.21 -5.34
C PRO A 28 -11.09 -8.83 -4.14
N LYS A 29 -11.63 -8.96 -2.94
CA LYS A 29 -10.89 -8.69 -1.69
C LYS A 29 -9.66 -9.58 -1.62
N ILE A 30 -8.48 -8.97 -1.58
CA ILE A 30 -7.21 -9.66 -1.37
C ILE A 30 -6.52 -9.17 -0.10
N PHE A 31 -5.64 -10.03 0.41
CA PHE A 31 -4.79 -9.75 1.55
C PHE A 31 -3.35 -9.68 1.07
N LEU A 32 -2.70 -8.55 1.29
CA LEU A 32 -1.29 -8.31 0.97
C LEU A 32 -0.51 -8.35 2.27
N ASN A 33 0.52 -9.18 2.34
CA ASN A 33 1.36 -9.31 3.52
C ASN A 33 2.51 -8.29 3.46
N LEU A 34 2.54 -7.33 4.39
CA LEU A 34 3.59 -6.33 4.48
C LEU A 34 4.80 -6.78 5.28
N LYS A 35 4.63 -7.77 6.16
CA LYS A 35 5.72 -8.30 6.97
C LYS A 35 6.86 -8.86 6.11
N ASP A 36 6.51 -9.55 5.04
CA ASP A 36 7.47 -10.10 4.07
C ASP A 36 8.03 -9.03 3.13
N ALA A 37 7.22 -8.00 2.84
CA ALA A 37 7.55 -6.93 1.91
C ALA A 37 8.31 -5.74 2.54
N ASP A 38 8.95 -5.94 3.69
CA ASP A 38 9.71 -4.93 4.41
C ASP A 38 8.90 -3.63 4.65
N GLY A 39 7.61 -3.75 4.96
CA GLY A 39 6.73 -2.61 5.22
C GLY A 39 6.34 -1.79 3.98
N GLN A 40 6.56 -2.30 2.76
CA GLN A 40 6.05 -1.70 1.51
C GLN A 40 5.61 -2.78 0.51
N ILE A 41 4.35 -2.77 0.09
CA ILE A 41 3.82 -3.71 -0.91
C ILE A 41 2.95 -3.00 -1.94
N GLU A 42 2.89 -3.51 -3.16
CA GLU A 42 1.99 -3.01 -4.21
C GLU A 42 0.90 -4.04 -4.55
N CYS A 43 -0.33 -3.58 -4.68
CA CYS A 43 -1.42 -4.41 -5.15
C CYS A 43 -1.26 -4.68 -6.65
N TYR A 44 -1.06 -5.95 -7.02
CA TYR A 44 -0.93 -6.38 -8.41
C TYR A 44 -2.19 -6.16 -9.27
N TYR A 45 -3.37 -5.94 -8.67
CA TYR A 45 -4.62 -5.73 -9.40
C TYR A 45 -4.87 -4.26 -9.72
N CYS A 46 -4.75 -3.38 -8.72
CA CYS A 46 -5.09 -1.96 -8.86
C CYS A 46 -3.88 -1.02 -8.85
N GLY A 47 -2.66 -1.55 -8.69
CA GLY A 47 -1.42 -0.75 -8.63
C GLY A 47 -1.33 0.15 -7.40
N LYS A 48 -2.17 -0.06 -6.38
CA LYS A 48 -2.14 0.71 -5.13
C LYS A 48 -0.98 0.21 -4.25
N SER A 49 -0.06 1.11 -3.92
CA SER A 49 1.07 0.80 -3.03
C SER A 49 0.71 1.09 -1.57
N PHE A 50 0.96 0.14 -0.68
CA PHE A 50 0.78 0.26 0.76
C PHE A 50 2.14 0.38 1.42
N ILE A 51 2.33 1.40 2.26
CA ILE A 51 3.63 1.69 2.89
C ILE A 51 3.42 1.98 4.38
N HIS A 52 4.22 1.37 5.24
CA HIS A 52 4.27 1.70 6.67
C HIS A 52 4.63 3.17 6.90
N LYS A 53 3.95 3.81 7.86
CA LYS A 53 4.20 5.21 8.26
C LYS A 53 5.69 5.48 8.53
N SER A 54 6.37 4.56 9.20
CA SER A 54 7.80 4.68 9.55
C SER A 54 8.70 4.75 8.32
N LYS A 55 8.42 3.91 7.32
CA LYS A 55 9.13 3.90 6.04
C LYS A 55 8.85 5.12 5.19
N PHE A 56 7.60 5.58 5.15
CA PHE A 56 7.24 6.76 4.38
C PHE A 56 7.88 8.04 4.95
N LYS A 57 7.91 8.20 6.28
CA LYS A 57 8.55 9.35 6.94
C LYS A 57 10.06 9.42 6.67
N ARG A 58 10.76 8.27 6.59
CA ARG A 58 12.20 8.22 6.26
C ARG A 58 12.54 8.81 4.89
N LYS A 59 11.63 8.82 3.92
CA LYS A 59 11.88 9.39 2.58
C LYS A 59 11.78 10.91 2.49
N LYS A 60 11.30 11.60 3.54
CA LYS A 60 11.05 13.05 3.52
C LYS A 60 12.22 13.91 4.01
N ASN A 61 13.38 13.30 4.29
CA ASN A 61 14.51 13.96 4.94
C ASN A 61 15.76 14.12 4.04
N VAL A 62 15.54 14.33 2.73
CA VAL A 62 16.55 14.76 1.75
C VAL A 62 16.07 16.04 1.08
#